data_AF-A0A534CCW9-F1
#
_entry.id   AF-A0A534CCW9-F1
#
_cell.length_a   1.000
_cell.length_b   1.000
_cell.length_c   1.000
_cell.angle_alpha   90.00
_cell.angle_beta   90.00
_cell.angle_gamma   90.00
#
_symmetry.space_group_name_H-M   'P 1'
#
loop_
_entity.id
_entity.type
_entity.pdbx_description
1 polymer ?
#
loop_
_entity_poly.entity_id
_entity_poly.type
_entity_poly.pdbx_seq_one_letter_code
_entity_poly.pdbx_strand_id
1 'polypeptide(L)'
;MPRRGAPVVDYAKADVPGFPRDIRWSGATRRDFEARSSRLLRQVQAAAAGGPVNVLVLSGGGAGSAFGAGALVGWSRSDTRPEFQIVTGVSAGALMAPLAFAGRDWDPELTEAFSGAQTQHLMRARWAGALFGASVYRGEPLTQLLDRYVTDELMSAIAREAEKGRLLLVATTDLDTEQTVIWNLGLIAQQ
;
A
#
# COMPACT_ATOMS: atom_id res chain seq x y z
N MET A 1 -11.92 16.22 -36.89
CA MET A 1 -10.73 16.67 -36.14
C MET A 1 -10.18 15.46 -35.39
N PRO A 2 -8.92 15.05 -35.57
CA PRO A 2 -8.32 14.02 -34.73
C PRO A 2 -8.24 14.57 -33.30
N ARG A 3 -8.53 13.75 -32.29
CA ARG A 3 -8.29 14.13 -30.89
C ARG A 3 -6.80 14.47 -30.75
N ARG A 4 -6.49 15.69 -30.31
CA ARG A 4 -5.14 16.00 -29.83
C ARG A 4 -4.86 15.06 -28.67
N GLY A 5 -3.70 14.38 -28.71
CA GLY A 5 -3.25 13.56 -27.58
C GLY A 5 -3.22 14.41 -26.31
N ALA A 6 -3.54 13.79 -25.17
CA ALA A 6 -3.39 14.44 -23.89
C ALA A 6 -1.94 14.96 -23.76
N PRO A 7 -1.73 16.18 -23.24
CA PRO A 7 -0.38 16.65 -22.97
C PRO A 7 0.32 15.61 -22.08
N VAL A 8 1.54 15.23 -22.45
CA VAL A 8 2.39 14.36 -21.63
C VAL A 8 2.78 15.15 -20.38
N VAL A 9 1.95 15.08 -19.35
CA VAL A 9 2.28 15.63 -18.04
C VAL A 9 3.14 14.57 -17.37
N ASP A 10 4.41 14.89 -17.13
CA ASP A 10 5.33 14.05 -16.37
C ASP A 10 4.91 14.08 -14.88
N TYR A 11 3.89 13.29 -14.54
CA TYR A 11 3.39 13.17 -13.17
C TYR A 11 4.44 12.59 -12.21
N ALA A 12 5.50 11.96 -12.73
CA ALA A 12 6.59 11.43 -11.92
C ALA A 12 7.38 12.54 -11.18
N LYS A 13 7.29 13.80 -11.63
CA LYS A 13 7.91 14.97 -10.99
C LYS A 13 6.93 15.92 -10.32
N ALA A 14 5.63 15.60 -10.31
CA ALA A 14 4.65 16.46 -9.68
C ALA A 14 4.68 16.31 -8.15
N ASP A 15 4.93 17.42 -7.45
CA ASP A 15 4.84 17.53 -6.00
C ASP A 15 3.36 17.49 -5.56
N VAL A 16 3.07 16.83 -4.44
CA VAL A 16 1.72 16.88 -3.82
C VAL A 16 1.74 17.99 -2.76
N PRO A 17 0.95 19.08 -2.93
CA PRO A 17 0.92 20.16 -1.93
C PRO A 17 0.59 19.64 -0.54
N GLY A 18 1.34 20.08 0.47
CA GLY A 18 1.17 19.65 1.86
C GLY A 18 1.91 18.38 2.26
N PHE A 19 2.62 17.73 1.33
CA PHE A 19 3.39 16.51 1.62
C PHE A 19 4.88 16.64 1.26
N PRO A 20 5.78 15.90 1.93
CA PRO A 20 7.19 15.80 1.55
C PRO A 20 7.38 15.32 0.10
N ARG A 21 8.45 15.77 -0.57
CA ARG A 21 8.75 15.39 -1.97
C ARG A 21 9.04 13.90 -2.17
N ASP A 22 9.27 13.17 -1.10
CA ASP A 22 9.60 11.75 -1.09
C ASP A 22 8.42 10.84 -0.78
N ILE A 23 7.18 11.36 -0.72
CA ILE A 23 5.98 10.52 -0.56
C ILE A 23 5.68 9.63 -1.77
N ARG A 24 6.18 9.96 -2.96
CA ARG A 24 6.03 9.13 -4.17
C ARG A 24 7.21 9.23 -5.11
N TRP A 25 7.44 8.18 -5.89
CA TRP A 25 8.40 8.20 -7.00
C TRP A 25 8.01 7.20 -8.08
N SER A 26 8.47 7.45 -9.32
CA SER A 26 8.31 6.48 -10.41
C SER A 26 9.25 5.30 -10.21
N GLY A 27 8.74 4.08 -10.40
CA GLY A 27 9.52 2.85 -10.43
C GLY A 27 10.33 2.67 -11.73
N ALA A 28 10.18 3.57 -12.71
CA ALA A 28 10.79 3.45 -14.03
C ALA A 28 12.31 3.69 -14.05
N THR A 29 12.85 4.44 -13.07
CA THR A 29 14.29 4.81 -13.07
C THR A 29 15.08 4.07 -11.99
N ARG A 30 15.94 3.14 -12.43
CA ARG A 30 16.89 2.41 -11.58
C ARG A 30 17.82 3.32 -10.74
N ARG A 31 18.19 4.50 -11.27
CA ARG A 31 19.04 5.47 -10.57
C ARG A 31 18.36 6.15 -9.38
N ASP A 32 17.07 6.48 -9.51
CA ASP A 32 16.30 7.07 -8.42
C ASP A 32 16.08 6.07 -7.29
N PHE A 33 15.89 4.79 -7.67
CA PHE A 33 15.85 3.68 -6.72
C PHE A 33 17.19 3.49 -6.00
N GLU A 34 18.32 3.51 -6.71
CA GLU A 34 19.67 3.33 -6.13
C GLU A 34 20.08 4.46 -5.18
N ALA A 35 19.78 5.73 -5.50
CA ALA A 35 20.09 6.85 -4.61
C ALA A 35 19.27 6.80 -3.31
N ARG A 36 17.99 6.42 -3.40
CA ARG A 36 17.07 6.33 -2.26
C ARG A 36 17.28 5.08 -1.41
N SER A 37 17.66 3.96 -2.04
CA SER A 37 17.84 2.67 -1.36
C SER A 37 18.84 2.78 -0.21
N SER A 38 19.93 3.54 -0.36
CA SER A 38 20.93 3.69 0.70
C SER A 38 20.37 4.34 1.98
N ARG A 39 19.49 5.34 1.85
CA ARG A 39 18.84 6.00 3.01
C ARG A 39 17.80 5.09 3.63
N LEU A 40 16.95 4.48 2.82
CA LEU A 40 15.90 3.56 3.27
C LEU A 40 16.50 2.32 3.94
N LEU A 41 17.59 1.77 3.41
CA LEU A 41 18.31 0.63 3.99
C LEU A 41 18.88 0.97 5.37
N ARG A 42 19.52 2.14 5.52
CA ARG A 42 20.02 2.58 6.84
C ARG A 42 18.88 2.74 7.86
N GLN A 43 17.77 3.34 7.44
CA GLN A 43 16.58 3.51 8.28
C GLN A 43 16.03 2.15 8.74
N VAL A 44 15.85 1.22 7.80
CA VAL A 44 15.32 -0.12 8.07
C VAL A 44 16.28 -0.96 8.92
N GLN A 45 17.59 -0.85 8.70
CA GLN A 45 18.60 -1.51 9.53
C GLN A 45 18.57 -0.97 10.97
N ALA A 46 18.40 0.34 11.14
CA ALA A 46 18.23 0.93 12.47
C ALA A 46 16.94 0.43 13.14
N ALA A 47 15.83 0.34 12.39
CA ALA A 47 14.56 -0.21 12.86
C ALA A 47 14.66 -1.69 13.25
N ALA A 48 15.50 -2.48 12.57
CA ALA A 48 15.75 -3.87 12.92
C ALA A 48 16.60 -4.04 14.20
N ALA A 49 17.18 -2.97 14.74
CA ALA A 49 17.96 -2.97 15.99
C ALA A 49 19.03 -4.07 16.09
N GLY A 50 19.73 -4.36 14.98
CA GLY A 50 20.74 -5.42 14.89
C GLY A 50 20.19 -6.83 14.63
N GLY A 51 18.87 -7.00 14.57
CA GLY A 51 18.18 -8.20 14.12
C GLY A 51 18.02 -8.30 12.59
N PRO A 52 17.38 -9.37 12.11
CA PRO A 52 17.11 -9.54 10.69
C PRO A 52 16.10 -8.50 10.19
N VAL A 53 16.29 -8.04 8.95
CA VAL A 53 15.30 -7.23 8.24
C VAL A 53 14.25 -8.14 7.62
N ASN A 54 13.05 -8.16 8.20
CA ASN A 54 11.94 -8.93 7.66
C ASN A 54 11.12 -8.10 6.67
N VAL A 55 10.87 -8.67 5.49
CA VAL A 55 10.16 -8.00 4.40
C VAL A 55 8.88 -8.78 4.08
N LEU A 56 7.74 -8.11 4.14
CA LEU A 56 6.46 -8.64 3.69
C LEU A 56 6.10 -8.06 2.32
N VAL A 57 5.91 -8.93 1.33
CA VAL A 57 5.54 -8.55 -0.04
C VAL A 57 4.17 -9.12 -0.36
N LEU A 58 3.18 -8.24 -0.56
CA LEU A 58 1.79 -8.59 -0.80
C LEU A 58 1.45 -8.34 -2.28
N SER A 59 1.24 -9.41 -3.02
CA SER A 59 0.86 -9.34 -4.43
C SER A 59 -0.60 -8.90 -4.60
N GLY A 60 -0.92 -8.46 -5.82
CA GLY A 60 -2.30 -8.29 -6.25
C GLY A 60 -2.98 -9.62 -6.56
N GLY A 61 -4.31 -9.62 -6.56
CA GLY A 61 -5.11 -10.77 -6.98
C GLY A 61 -6.25 -11.10 -6.03
N GLY A 62 -7.37 -11.60 -6.59
CA GLY A 62 -8.64 -11.70 -5.87
C GLY A 62 -8.68 -12.71 -4.71
N ALA A 63 -9.06 -13.96 -4.98
CA ALA A 63 -9.17 -14.98 -3.92
C ALA A 63 -7.84 -15.22 -3.16
N GLY A 64 -6.70 -14.91 -3.77
CA GLY A 64 -5.38 -14.95 -3.12
C GLY A 64 -5.23 -13.98 -1.95
N SER A 65 -5.98 -12.87 -1.94
CA SER A 65 -5.98 -11.92 -0.82
C SER A 65 -6.61 -12.52 0.45
N ALA A 66 -7.63 -13.37 0.32
CA ALA A 66 -8.22 -14.08 1.46
C ALA A 66 -7.22 -15.08 2.08
N PHE A 67 -6.48 -15.78 1.23
CA PHE A 67 -5.39 -16.65 1.69
C PHE A 67 -4.29 -15.86 2.38
N GLY A 68 -3.84 -14.74 1.80
CA GLY A 68 -2.82 -13.88 2.41
C GLY A 68 -3.23 -13.35 3.78
N ALA A 69 -4.46 -12.88 3.93
CA ALA A 69 -5.01 -12.45 5.22
C ALA A 69 -5.05 -13.62 6.22
N GLY A 70 -5.56 -14.78 5.81
CA GLY A 70 -5.60 -15.98 6.65
C GLY A 70 -4.21 -16.45 7.08
N ALA A 71 -3.21 -16.37 6.19
CA ALA A 71 -1.83 -16.71 6.49
C ALA A 71 -1.23 -15.75 7.54
N LEU A 72 -1.45 -14.44 7.39
CA LEU A 72 -0.98 -13.44 8.36
C LEU A 72 -1.62 -13.62 9.74
N VAL A 73 -2.94 -13.81 9.79
CA VAL A 73 -3.68 -14.07 11.03
C VAL A 73 -3.23 -15.38 11.68
N GLY A 74 -3.06 -16.44 10.88
CA GLY A 74 -2.55 -17.72 11.35
C GLY A 74 -1.14 -17.60 11.94
N TRP A 75 -0.27 -16.80 11.32
CA TRP A 75 1.09 -16.54 11.78
C TRP A 75 1.11 -15.75 13.10
N SER A 76 0.20 -14.79 13.26
CA SER A 76 0.02 -14.10 14.55
C SER A 76 -0.49 -15.06 15.62
N ARG A 77 -1.43 -15.95 15.30
CA ARG A 77 -1.98 -16.96 16.22
C ARG A 77 -0.95 -17.98 16.69
N SER A 78 0.04 -18.29 15.85
CA SER A 78 1.17 -19.13 16.26
C SER A 78 2.23 -18.38 17.07
N ASP A 79 2.04 -17.08 17.30
CA ASP A 79 2.96 -16.17 18.01
C ASP A 79 4.39 -16.13 17.44
N THR A 80 4.52 -16.47 16.15
CA THR A 80 5.82 -16.51 15.45
C THR A 80 5.91 -15.49 14.32
N ARG A 81 4.87 -14.66 14.13
CA ARG A 81 4.87 -13.60 13.11
C ARG A 81 5.94 -12.56 13.47
N PRO A 82 6.98 -12.40 12.63
CA PRO A 82 8.01 -11.42 12.90
C PRO A 82 7.44 -10.00 12.72
N GLU A 83 8.08 -9.03 13.36
CA GLU A 83 7.87 -7.64 12.99
C GLU A 83 8.54 -7.38 11.63
N PHE A 84 7.74 -6.91 10.67
CA PHE A 84 8.22 -6.57 9.33
C PHE A 84 8.72 -5.14 9.30
N GLN A 85 10.01 -4.94 9.03
CA GLN A 85 10.56 -3.59 8.85
C GLN A 85 10.19 -2.99 7.50
N ILE A 86 9.84 -3.83 6.51
CA ILE A 86 9.29 -3.38 5.24
C ILE A 86 8.02 -4.16 4.94
N VAL A 87 6.92 -3.45 4.68
CA VAL A 87 5.69 -4.02 4.15
C VAL A 87 5.40 -3.34 2.82
N THR A 88 5.21 -4.12 1.77
CA THR A 88 4.87 -3.60 0.45
C THR A 88 3.69 -4.33 -0.18
N GLY A 89 2.89 -3.60 -0.96
CA GLY A 89 1.71 -4.14 -1.60
C GLY A 89 1.42 -3.56 -2.98
N VAL A 90 0.83 -4.38 -3.87
CA VAL A 90 0.31 -3.92 -5.17
C VAL A 90 -1.15 -4.32 -5.33
N SER A 91 -1.97 -3.46 -5.95
CA SER A 91 -3.41 -3.73 -6.18
C SER A 91 -4.13 -4.15 -4.87
N ALA A 92 -4.77 -5.32 -4.81
CA ALA A 92 -5.41 -5.81 -3.59
C ALA A 92 -4.43 -5.91 -2.39
N GLY A 93 -3.17 -6.24 -2.64
CA GLY A 93 -2.12 -6.25 -1.62
C GLY A 93 -1.81 -4.87 -1.04
N ALA A 94 -2.03 -3.78 -1.81
CA ALA A 94 -1.86 -2.42 -1.31
C ALA A 94 -2.91 -2.03 -0.25
N LEU A 95 -4.08 -2.70 -0.24
CA LEU A 95 -5.11 -2.50 0.79
C LEU A 95 -4.85 -3.35 2.04
N MET A 96 -4.24 -4.52 1.87
CA MET A 96 -3.86 -5.40 2.98
C MET A 96 -2.60 -4.88 3.70
N ALA A 97 -1.68 -4.25 2.97
CA ALA A 97 -0.40 -3.78 3.48
C ALA A 97 -0.51 -2.83 4.70
N PRO A 98 -1.38 -1.80 4.71
CA PRO A 98 -1.60 -0.94 5.87
C PRO A 98 -1.97 -1.70 7.15
N LEU A 99 -2.94 -2.61 7.07
CA LEU A 99 -3.37 -3.43 8.21
C LEU A 99 -2.24 -4.35 8.68
N ALA A 100 -1.56 -5.01 7.74
CA ALA A 100 -0.43 -5.89 8.07
C ALA A 100 0.77 -5.13 8.67
N PHE A 101 0.96 -3.87 8.27
CA PHE A 101 1.99 -2.96 8.77
C PHE A 101 1.68 -2.45 10.18
N ALA A 102 0.43 -2.04 10.42
CA ALA A 102 -0.04 -1.54 11.70
C ALA A 102 0.04 -2.58 12.84
N GLY A 103 0.03 -3.87 12.51
CA GLY A 103 0.44 -4.94 13.41
C GLY A 103 -0.64 -6.00 13.64
N ARG A 104 -0.38 -6.94 14.55
CA ARG A 104 -1.29 -8.07 14.87
C ARG A 104 -2.63 -7.63 15.49
N ASP A 105 -2.66 -6.45 16.10
CA ASP A 105 -3.89 -5.90 16.69
C ASP A 105 -4.95 -5.57 15.61
N TRP A 106 -4.52 -5.46 14.35
CA TRP A 106 -5.35 -5.22 13.17
C TRP A 106 -5.77 -6.51 12.44
N ASP A 107 -5.46 -7.68 13.00
CA ASP A 107 -5.86 -8.98 12.45
C ASP A 107 -7.40 -9.18 12.40
N PRO A 108 -8.22 -8.66 13.35
CA PRO A 108 -9.67 -8.68 13.22
C PRO A 108 -10.17 -7.93 11.97
N GLU A 109 -9.68 -6.72 11.72
CA GLU A 109 -10.00 -5.90 10.55
C GLU A 109 -9.49 -6.55 9.26
N LEU A 110 -8.30 -7.16 9.30
CA LEU A 110 -7.75 -7.97 8.21
C LEU A 110 -8.66 -9.16 7.89
N THR A 111 -9.20 -9.81 8.92
CA THR A 111 -10.14 -10.92 8.76
C THR A 111 -11.45 -10.41 8.15
N GLU A 112 -12.05 -9.38 8.73
CA GLU A 112 -13.31 -8.81 8.24
C GLU A 112 -13.23 -8.37 6.77
N ALA A 113 -12.16 -7.65 6.41
CA ALA A 113 -11.96 -7.13 5.07
C ALA A 113 -11.76 -8.23 4.01
N PHE A 114 -11.19 -9.39 4.38
CA PHE A 114 -10.72 -10.38 3.41
C PHE A 114 -11.32 -11.80 3.57
N SER A 115 -12.07 -12.13 4.63
CA SER A 115 -12.56 -13.49 4.89
C SER A 115 -14.09 -13.70 4.78
N GLY A 116 -14.91 -12.64 4.72
CA GLY A 116 -16.38 -12.79 4.68
C GLY A 116 -16.89 -13.38 3.36
N ALA A 117 -17.55 -14.55 3.38
CA ALA A 117 -18.01 -15.25 2.16
C ALA A 117 -18.96 -14.44 1.25
N GLN A 118 -19.76 -13.53 1.82
CA GLN A 118 -20.61 -12.57 1.06
C GLN A 118 -19.85 -11.30 0.69
N THR A 119 -18.96 -10.84 1.57
CA THR A 119 -18.08 -9.68 1.37
C THR A 119 -17.07 -9.91 0.26
N GLN A 120 -16.56 -11.13 0.10
CA GLN A 120 -15.55 -11.46 -0.91
C GLN A 120 -16.04 -11.27 -2.33
N HIS A 121 -17.27 -11.71 -2.67
CA HIS A 121 -17.86 -11.53 -4.01
C HIS A 121 -18.31 -10.10 -4.27
N LEU A 122 -18.80 -9.40 -3.25
CA LEU A 122 -19.20 -7.99 -3.36
C LEU A 122 -17.99 -7.07 -3.46
N MET A 123 -17.00 -7.25 -2.57
CA MET A 123 -15.71 -6.58 -2.64
C MET A 123 -15.06 -6.96 -3.96
N ARG A 124 -14.80 -8.24 -4.27
CA ARG A 124 -15.01 -8.76 -5.64
C ARG A 124 -15.06 -7.80 -6.81
N ALA A 125 -16.32 -7.62 -7.19
CA ALA A 125 -16.79 -6.81 -8.27
C ALA A 125 -16.64 -5.32 -7.98
N ARG A 126 -16.75 -4.87 -6.72
CA ARG A 126 -16.56 -3.46 -6.36
C ARG A 126 -15.12 -3.01 -6.46
N TRP A 127 -14.12 -3.80 -6.05
CA TRP A 127 -12.70 -3.44 -6.17
C TRP A 127 -12.17 -3.68 -7.59
N ALA A 128 -12.60 -4.75 -8.27
CA ALA A 128 -12.29 -4.90 -9.70
C ALA A 128 -12.94 -3.75 -10.51
N GLY A 129 -14.19 -3.40 -10.22
CA GLY A 129 -14.90 -2.28 -10.82
C GLY A 129 -14.35 -0.90 -10.40
N ALA A 130 -13.80 -0.74 -9.21
CA ALA A 130 -13.20 0.52 -8.77
C ALA A 130 -11.78 0.69 -9.33
N LEU A 131 -10.97 -0.36 -9.44
CA LEU A 131 -9.61 -0.26 -9.99
C LEU A 131 -9.60 -0.25 -11.53
N PHE A 132 -10.41 -1.08 -12.19
CA PHE A 132 -10.48 -1.13 -13.65
C PHE A 132 -11.59 -0.25 -14.23
N GLY A 133 -12.66 -0.03 -13.47
CA GLY A 133 -13.80 0.79 -13.89
C GLY A 133 -13.73 2.26 -13.44
N ALA A 134 -12.90 2.67 -12.45
CA ALA A 134 -12.68 4.11 -12.21
C ALA A 134 -11.93 4.81 -13.36
N SER A 135 -11.20 4.04 -14.18
CA SER A 135 -10.68 4.50 -15.47
C SER A 135 -11.81 4.85 -16.46
N VAL A 136 -13.02 4.34 -16.25
CA VAL A 136 -14.18 4.47 -17.16
C VAL A 136 -15.36 5.23 -16.52
N TYR A 137 -15.47 5.27 -15.18
CA TYR A 137 -16.60 5.83 -14.43
C TYR A 137 -16.17 6.37 -13.05
N ARG A 138 -16.42 7.66 -12.82
CA ARG A 138 -16.40 8.45 -11.55
C ARG A 138 -15.85 7.74 -10.29
N GLY A 139 -14.81 8.31 -9.68
CA GLY A 139 -14.09 7.77 -8.51
C GLY A 139 -14.86 7.66 -7.17
N GLU A 140 -16.12 8.08 -7.08
CA GLU A 140 -16.94 8.06 -5.84
C GLU A 140 -17.06 6.66 -5.17
N PRO A 141 -17.22 5.53 -5.90
CA PRO A 141 -17.32 4.20 -5.29
C PRO A 141 -16.02 3.71 -4.66
N LEU A 142 -14.87 4.20 -5.15
CA LEU A 142 -13.56 3.88 -4.59
C LEU A 142 -13.34 4.65 -3.29
N THR A 143 -13.67 5.94 -3.27
CA THR A 143 -13.58 6.78 -2.06
C THR A 143 -14.40 6.22 -0.91
N GLN A 144 -15.67 5.87 -1.14
CA GLN A 144 -16.52 5.29 -0.09
C GLN A 144 -16.01 3.94 0.43
N LEU A 145 -15.27 3.19 -0.38
CA LEU A 145 -14.68 1.93 0.03
C LEU A 145 -13.40 2.17 0.82
N LEU A 146 -12.60 3.16 0.43
CA LEU A 146 -11.42 3.61 1.18
C LEU A 146 -11.81 4.20 2.54
N ASP A 147 -12.82 5.08 2.60
CA ASP A 147 -13.29 5.72 3.85
C ASP A 147 -13.72 4.70 4.92
N ARG A 148 -14.12 3.49 4.51
CA ARG A 148 -14.49 2.42 5.44
C ARG A 148 -13.30 1.76 6.11
N TYR A 149 -12.14 1.71 5.45
CA TYR A 149 -10.97 0.96 5.92
C TYR A 149 -9.79 1.87 6.27
N VAL A 150 -9.74 3.09 5.75
CA VAL A 150 -8.74 4.11 6.04
C VAL A 150 -9.32 5.03 7.11
N THR A 151 -9.28 4.60 8.36
CA THR A 151 -9.75 5.37 9.51
C THR A 151 -8.62 6.18 10.14
N ASP A 152 -8.96 7.19 10.94
CA ASP A 152 -7.98 8.00 11.68
C ASP A 152 -7.14 7.13 12.63
N GLU A 153 -7.73 6.07 13.19
CA GLU A 153 -7.03 5.10 14.03
C GLU A 153 -5.98 4.31 13.23
N LEU A 154 -6.31 3.91 12.00
CA LEU A 154 -5.38 3.20 11.13
C LEU A 154 -4.23 4.11 10.72
N MET A 155 -4.55 5.35 10.31
CA MET A 155 -3.55 6.35 9.97
C MET A 155 -2.61 6.62 11.14
N SER A 156 -3.17 6.78 12.35
CA SER A 156 -2.38 6.95 13.57
C SER A 156 -1.49 5.73 13.88
N ALA A 157 -1.98 4.51 13.63
CA ALA A 157 -1.18 3.31 13.81
C ALA A 157 -0.03 3.23 12.79
N ILE A 158 -0.29 3.55 11.52
CA ILE A 158 0.75 3.61 10.49
C ILE A 158 1.79 4.66 10.84
N ALA A 159 1.39 5.84 11.32
CA ALA A 159 2.31 6.90 11.72
C ALA A 159 3.26 6.42 12.83
N ARG A 160 2.71 5.81 13.89
CA ARG A 160 3.50 5.25 15.00
C ARG A 160 4.51 4.19 14.53
N GLU A 161 4.10 3.30 13.63
CA GLU A 161 4.99 2.26 13.11
C GLU A 161 6.05 2.85 12.16
N ALA A 162 5.71 3.88 11.39
CA ALA A 162 6.66 4.60 10.55
C ALA A 162 7.69 5.40 11.37
N GLU A 163 7.30 5.95 12.52
CA GLU A 163 8.20 6.64 13.46
C GLU A 163 9.28 5.70 14.03
N LYS A 164 9.00 4.40 14.14
CA LYS A 164 9.99 3.37 14.48
C LYS A 164 11.00 3.11 13.36
N GLY A 165 10.86 3.77 12.22
CA GLY A 165 11.71 3.59 11.04
C GLY A 165 11.27 2.47 10.10
N ARG A 166 10.11 1.83 10.34
CA ARG A 166 9.55 0.82 9.44
C ARG A 166 9.02 1.49 8.16
N LEU A 167 8.99 0.76 7.05
CA LEU A 167 8.56 1.26 5.74
C LEU A 167 7.28 0.58 5.27
N LEU A 168 6.29 1.40 4.91
CA LEU A 168 5.08 0.97 4.22
C LEU A 168 5.06 1.56 2.80
N LEU A 169 5.27 0.70 1.81
CA LEU A 169 5.35 1.08 0.41
C LEU A 169 4.20 0.45 -0.39
N VAL A 170 3.47 1.22 -1.19
CA VAL A 170 2.45 0.64 -2.07
C VAL A 170 2.68 1.08 -3.50
N ALA A 171 2.50 0.16 -4.45
CA ALA A 171 2.61 0.48 -5.86
C ALA A 171 1.24 0.56 -6.52
N THR A 172 1.03 1.64 -7.27
CA THR A 172 -0.13 1.84 -8.14
C THR A 172 0.35 1.99 -9.58
N THR A 173 -0.48 1.61 -10.56
CA THR A 173 -0.20 1.90 -11.97
C THR A 173 -0.86 3.21 -12.35
N ASP A 174 -0.07 4.16 -12.85
CA ASP A 174 -0.57 5.33 -13.55
C ASP A 174 -1.08 4.87 -14.93
N LEU A 175 -2.37 5.04 -15.19
CA LEU A 175 -3.02 4.54 -16.41
C LEU A 175 -2.80 5.45 -17.62
N ASP A 176 -2.39 6.70 -17.43
CA ASP A 176 -2.13 7.63 -18.52
C ASP A 176 -0.72 7.42 -19.11
N THR A 177 0.22 6.99 -18.25
CA THR A 177 1.64 6.80 -18.62
C THR A 177 2.08 5.34 -18.60
N GLU A 178 1.22 4.42 -18.15
CA GLU A 178 1.51 3.00 -17.90
C GLU A 178 2.68 2.76 -16.93
N GLN A 179 3.04 3.78 -16.13
CA GLN A 179 4.16 3.69 -15.21
C GLN A 179 3.72 3.22 -13.83
N THR A 180 4.59 2.45 -13.18
CA THR A 180 4.41 2.11 -11.76
C THR A 180 4.85 3.28 -10.90
N VAL A 181 3.96 3.75 -10.03
CA VAL A 181 4.24 4.76 -9.01
C VAL A 181 4.29 4.08 -7.65
N ILE A 182 5.37 4.29 -6.91
CA ILE A 182 5.53 3.82 -5.54
C ILE A 182 5.17 4.97 -4.61
N TRP A 183 4.35 4.68 -3.60
CA TRP A 183 3.92 5.60 -2.56
C TRP A 183 4.44 5.15 -1.20
N ASN A 184 4.94 6.08 -0.40
CA ASN A 184 5.32 5.85 0.98
C ASN A 184 4.18 6.29 1.90
N LEU A 185 3.35 5.32 2.30
CA LEU A 185 2.18 5.61 3.14
C LEU A 185 2.56 5.97 4.58
N GLY A 186 3.75 5.55 5.05
CA GLY A 186 4.27 5.94 6.35
C GLY A 186 4.49 7.45 6.46
N LEU A 187 5.11 8.05 5.43
CA LEU A 187 5.31 9.50 5.37
C LEU A 187 4.00 10.28 5.18
N ILE A 188 3.03 9.69 4.47
CA ILE A 188 1.70 10.26 4.30
C ILE A 188 0.95 10.29 5.64
N ALA A 189 1.05 9.23 6.44
CA ALA A 189 0.37 9.14 7.73
C ALA A 189 0.95 10.04 8.83
N GLN A 190 2.18 10.53 8.64
CA GLN A 190 2.85 11.43 9.58
C GLN A 190 2.50 12.92 9.36
N GLN A 191 1.65 13.25 8.39
CA GLN A 191 1.14 14.61 8.19
C GLN A 191 -0.13 14.84 8.99
#